data_AF-A0A9P7MSF2-F1
#
_entry.id   AF-A0A9P7MSF2-F1
#
_cell.length_a   1.000
_cell.length_b   1.000
_cell.length_c   1.000
_cell.angle_alpha   90.00
_cell.angle_beta   90.00
_cell.angle_gamma   90.00
#
_symmetry.space_group_name_H-M   'P 1'
#
loop_
_entity.id
_entity.type
_entity.pdbx_description
1 polymer ?
#
loop_
_entity_poly.entity_id
_entity_poly.type
_entity_poly.pdbx_seq_one_letter_code
_entity_poly.pdbx_strand_id
1 'polypeptide(L)'
;MSIFGLSLSQNLSFYTVPAAFGLCLLPHLYAVGSAGFTVYDNSYPRAYRDTLVKDTSISKVQKQKILRAEAASLNGIETIGLFAASVIAGNYAQLDTATLNHLSLGYLFWRAAYTLSYICIQNRRLSWIRTAIWQITGIYLAMFWIKAGGKLA
;
A
#
# COMPACT_ATOMS: atom_id res chain seq x y z
N MET A 1 -14.16 15.84 -17.07
CA MET A 1 -14.84 15.93 -15.77
C MET A 1 -13.79 16.13 -14.69
N SER A 2 -13.94 17.12 -13.83
CA SER A 2 -13.01 17.39 -12.73
C SER A 2 -13.58 16.81 -11.43
N ILE A 3 -12.77 16.07 -10.69
CA ILE A 3 -13.12 15.59 -9.34
C ILE A 3 -12.24 16.38 -8.37
N PHE A 4 -12.84 17.19 -7.49
CA PHE A 4 -12.11 18.08 -6.56
C PHE A 4 -11.09 19.03 -7.21
N GLY A 5 -11.35 19.51 -8.43
CA GLY A 5 -10.40 20.37 -9.16
C GLY A 5 -9.31 19.63 -9.94
N LEU A 6 -9.26 18.29 -9.83
CA LEU A 6 -8.30 17.44 -10.53
C LEU A 6 -8.89 16.91 -11.83
N SER A 7 -8.13 16.97 -12.91
CA SER A 7 -8.45 16.39 -14.22
C SER A 7 -7.40 15.35 -14.61
N LEU A 8 -7.81 14.28 -15.28
CA LEU A 8 -6.90 13.28 -15.85
C LEU A 8 -5.99 13.85 -16.96
N SER A 9 -6.29 15.07 -17.46
CA SER A 9 -5.42 15.80 -18.37
C SER A 9 -4.23 16.47 -17.67
N GLN A 10 -4.27 16.62 -16.34
CA GLN A 10 -3.17 17.12 -15.52
C GLN A 10 -2.29 15.96 -15.06
N ASN A 11 -1.05 16.26 -14.71
CA ASN A 11 -0.16 15.28 -14.10
C ASN A 11 -0.56 15.04 -12.64
N LEU A 12 -1.20 13.91 -12.38
CA LEU A 12 -1.68 13.51 -11.06
C LEU A 12 -0.65 12.69 -10.28
N SER A 13 0.45 12.29 -10.92
CA SER A 13 1.37 11.29 -10.37
C SER A 13 1.97 11.68 -9.02
N PHE A 14 2.31 12.96 -8.79
CA PHE A 14 2.80 13.41 -7.48
C PHE A 14 1.76 13.30 -6.37
N TYR A 15 0.48 13.55 -6.66
CA TYR A 15 -0.60 13.42 -5.67
C TYR A 15 -0.85 11.97 -5.27
N THR A 16 -0.44 11.01 -6.10
CA THR A 16 -0.57 9.59 -5.76
C THR A 16 0.40 9.15 -4.67
N VAL A 17 1.52 9.86 -4.45
CA VAL A 17 2.50 9.52 -3.39
C VAL A 17 1.91 9.68 -1.98
N PRO A 18 1.34 10.83 -1.58
CA PRO A 18 0.67 10.94 -0.28
C PRO A 18 -0.58 10.05 -0.19
N ALA A 19 -1.29 9.81 -1.30
CA ALA A 19 -2.39 8.84 -1.30
C ALA A 19 -1.91 7.40 -1.02
N ALA A 20 -0.78 6.99 -1.61
CA ALA A 20 -0.14 5.70 -1.34
C ALA A 20 0.30 5.61 0.12
N PHE A 21 0.85 6.69 0.68
CA PHE A 21 1.20 6.75 2.10
C PHE A 21 -0.02 6.53 3.00
N GLY A 22 -1.14 7.19 2.69
CA GLY A 22 -2.42 6.93 3.35
C GLY A 22 -2.82 5.46 3.27
N LEU A 23 -2.76 4.83 2.09
CA LEU A 23 -3.05 3.40 1.93
C LEU A 23 -2.12 2.49 2.73
N CYS A 24 -0.88 2.92 2.99
CA CYS A 24 0.04 2.18 3.86
C CYS A 24 -0.32 2.33 5.33
N LEU A 25 -0.84 3.48 5.77
CA LEU A 25 -1.19 3.74 7.17
C LEU A 25 -2.56 3.18 7.58
N LEU A 26 -3.55 3.19 6.69
CA LEU A 26 -4.92 2.77 7.00
C LEU A 26 -5.03 1.36 7.64
N PRO A 27 -4.27 0.34 7.21
CA PRO A 27 -4.31 -0.98 7.86
C PRO A 27 -3.79 -0.98 9.29
N HIS A 28 -2.78 -0.16 9.60
CA HIS A 28 -2.26 0.00 10.95
C HIS A 28 -3.31 0.68 11.84
N LEU A 29 -3.94 1.75 11.37
CA LEU A 29 -5.03 2.42 12.09
C LEU A 29 -6.18 1.46 12.39
N TYR A 30 -6.55 0.62 11.41
CA TYR A 30 -7.54 -0.45 11.61
C TYR A 30 -7.07 -1.47 12.65
N ALA A 31 -5.81 -1.92 12.60
CA ALA A 31 -5.24 -2.91 13.50
C ALA A 31 -5.25 -2.40 14.95
N VAL A 32 -4.72 -1.21 15.18
CA VAL A 32 -4.68 -0.55 16.50
C VAL A 32 -6.07 -0.30 17.04
N GLY A 33 -6.97 0.29 16.23
CA GLY A 33 -8.35 0.53 16.63
C GLY A 33 -9.14 -0.74 16.96
N SER A 34 -8.84 -1.84 16.26
CA SER A 34 -9.47 -3.15 16.51
C SER A 34 -8.89 -3.89 17.71
N ALA A 35 -7.65 -3.59 18.11
CA ALA A 35 -6.98 -4.19 19.27
C ALA A 35 -7.28 -3.43 20.57
N GLY A 36 -7.48 -2.11 20.49
CA GLY A 36 -7.68 -1.23 21.63
C GLY A 36 -6.37 -0.79 22.30
N PHE A 37 -6.45 0.29 23.08
CA PHE A 37 -5.29 0.93 23.72
C PHE A 37 -4.71 0.17 24.92
N THR A 38 -5.41 -0.86 25.42
CA THR A 38 -4.85 -1.79 26.41
C THR A 38 -3.87 -2.78 25.77
N VAL A 39 -4.00 -3.03 24.47
CA VAL A 39 -3.14 -3.93 23.69
C VAL A 39 -2.07 -3.14 22.92
N TYR A 40 -2.45 -2.00 22.35
CA TYR A 40 -1.51 -1.09 21.68
C TYR A 40 -1.07 0.03 22.63
N ASP A 41 0.14 -0.12 23.16
CA ASP A 41 0.82 0.90 23.95
C ASP A 41 1.67 1.80 23.03
N ASN A 42 1.26 3.06 22.89
CA ASN A 42 1.96 4.03 22.05
C ASN A 42 3.34 4.44 22.61
N SER A 43 3.61 4.21 23.89
CA SER A 43 4.93 4.40 24.49
C SER A 43 5.89 3.25 24.17
N TYR A 44 5.35 2.07 23.84
CA TYR A 44 6.12 0.89 23.47
C TYR A 44 5.55 0.12 22.26
N PRO A 45 5.42 0.79 21.09
CA PRO A 45 4.65 0.26 19.95
C PRO A 45 5.27 -0.99 19.33
N ARG A 46 6.58 -1.23 19.53
CA ARG A 46 7.28 -2.41 19.00
C ARG A 46 6.86 -3.71 19.67
N ALA A 47 6.31 -3.67 20.89
CA ALA A 47 5.77 -4.84 21.56
C ALA A 47 4.35 -5.19 21.12
N TYR A 48 3.70 -4.36 20.30
CA TYR A 48 2.30 -4.52 19.92
C TYR A 48 1.95 -5.95 19.49
N ARG A 49 2.78 -6.56 18.63
CA ARG A 49 2.57 -7.94 18.16
C ARG A 49 2.54 -8.94 19.31
N ASP A 50 3.49 -8.83 20.23
CA ASP A 50 3.62 -9.78 21.35
C ASP A 50 2.49 -9.60 22.36
N THR A 51 2.12 -8.35 22.66
CA THR A 51 0.98 -8.01 23.52
C THR A 51 -0.32 -8.57 22.93
N LEU A 52 -0.55 -8.36 21.63
CA LEU A 52 -1.74 -8.86 20.93
C LEU A 52 -1.82 -10.39 20.93
N VAL A 53 -0.70 -11.09 20.75
CA VAL A 53 -0.69 -12.55 20.76
C VAL A 53 -1.04 -13.09 22.15
N LYS A 54 -0.53 -12.47 23.21
CA LYS A 54 -0.73 -12.88 24.61
C LYS A 54 -2.09 -12.50 25.20
N ASP A 55 -2.73 -11.45 24.68
CA ASP A 55 -4.05 -11.00 25.14
C ASP A 55 -5.08 -12.15 25.14
N THR A 56 -5.98 -12.23 26.12
CA THR A 56 -6.99 -13.30 26.16
C THR A 56 -8.40 -12.79 25.84
N SER A 57 -8.56 -11.48 25.71
CA SER A 57 -9.86 -10.83 25.46
C SER A 57 -10.29 -10.87 23.99
N ILE A 58 -9.34 -10.92 23.05
CA ILE A 58 -9.60 -10.91 21.61
C ILE A 58 -9.61 -12.34 21.06
N SER A 59 -10.65 -12.68 20.27
CA SER A 59 -10.75 -13.98 19.62
C SER A 59 -9.57 -14.26 18.67
N LYS A 60 -9.21 -15.55 18.53
CA LYS A 60 -8.12 -15.98 17.63
C LYS A 60 -8.30 -15.49 16.19
N VAL A 61 -9.53 -15.53 15.66
CA VAL A 61 -9.85 -15.08 14.30
C VAL A 61 -9.61 -13.59 14.15
N GLN A 62 -10.04 -12.79 15.13
CA GLN A 62 -9.84 -11.34 15.13
C GLN A 62 -8.37 -10.98 15.26
N LYS A 63 -7.61 -11.62 16.17
CA LYS A 63 -6.15 -11.42 16.27
C LYS A 63 -5.44 -11.68 14.95
N GLN A 64 -5.78 -12.77 14.25
CA GLN A 64 -5.19 -13.08 12.96
C GLN A 64 -5.51 -12.01 11.90
N LYS A 65 -6.72 -11.43 11.93
CA LYS A 65 -7.10 -10.33 11.03
C LYS A 65 -6.31 -9.06 11.35
N ILE A 66 -6.16 -8.73 12.63
CA ILE A 66 -5.36 -7.59 13.10
C ILE A 66 -3.90 -7.75 12.67
N LEU A 67 -3.29 -8.92 12.91
CA LEU A 67 -1.92 -9.22 12.50
C LEU A 67 -1.73 -9.13 10.97
N ARG A 68 -2.73 -9.54 10.19
CA ARG A 68 -2.70 -9.39 8.73
C ARG A 68 -2.77 -7.92 8.30
N ALA A 69 -3.61 -7.11 8.95
CA ALA A 69 -3.68 -5.68 8.67
C ALA A 69 -2.36 -4.97 9.01
N GLU A 70 -1.77 -5.28 10.16
CA GLU A 70 -0.47 -4.74 10.56
C GLU A 70 0.63 -5.11 9.57
N ALA A 71 0.70 -6.38 9.17
CA ALA A 71 1.66 -6.84 8.17
C ALA A 71 1.46 -6.18 6.79
N ALA A 72 0.21 -5.88 6.40
CA ALA A 72 -0.08 -5.15 5.18
C ALA A 72 0.43 -3.69 5.25
N SER A 73 0.30 -3.04 6.42
CA SER A 73 0.83 -1.70 6.64
C SER A 73 2.36 -1.67 6.56
N LEU A 74 3.04 -2.55 7.29
CA LEU A 74 4.50 -2.64 7.31
C LEU A 74 5.06 -2.87 5.91
N ASN A 75 4.49 -3.81 5.15
CA ASN A 75 4.87 -4.03 3.75
C ASN A 75 4.70 -2.78 2.88
N GLY A 76 3.72 -1.92 3.17
CA GLY A 76 3.54 -0.66 2.47
C GLY A 76 4.63 0.34 2.77
N ILE A 77 4.95 0.49 4.05
CA ILE A 77 6.03 1.37 4.51
C ILE A 77 7.39 0.92 3.96
N GLU A 78 7.64 -0.38 3.86
CA GLU A 78 8.87 -0.92 3.25
C GLU A 78 9.00 -0.58 1.76
N THR A 79 7.89 -0.39 1.04
CA THR A 79 7.88 -0.33 -0.43
C THR A 79 7.48 1.04 -0.99
N ILE A 80 6.95 1.94 -0.16
CA ILE A 80 6.54 3.28 -0.59
C ILE A 80 7.72 4.11 -1.09
N GLY A 81 8.92 3.94 -0.53
CA GLY A 81 10.12 4.63 -1.00
C GLY A 81 10.43 4.31 -2.46
N LEU A 82 10.29 3.04 -2.84
CA LEU A 82 10.45 2.61 -4.24
C LEU A 82 9.37 3.22 -5.15
N PHE A 83 8.13 3.28 -4.69
CA PHE A 83 7.05 3.93 -5.45
C PHE A 83 7.28 5.43 -5.65
N ALA A 84 7.64 6.15 -4.59
CA ALA A 84 7.95 7.57 -4.67
C ALA A 84 9.12 7.83 -5.64
N ALA A 85 10.17 7.00 -5.58
CA ALA A 85 11.29 7.06 -6.50
C ALA A 85 10.87 6.78 -7.96
N SER A 86 10.00 5.80 -8.20
CA SER A 86 9.42 5.52 -9.53
C SER A 86 8.65 6.72 -10.09
N VAL A 87 7.83 7.40 -9.28
CA VAL A 87 7.10 8.61 -9.69
C VAL A 87 8.08 9.72 -10.06
N ILE A 88 9.11 9.95 -9.23
CA ILE A 88 10.15 10.95 -9.50
C ILE A 88 10.89 10.62 -10.80
N ALA A 89 11.29 9.36 -11.01
CA ALA A 89 12.01 8.93 -12.21
C ALA A 89 11.20 9.16 -13.50
N GLY A 90 9.92 8.81 -13.49
CA GLY A 90 9.03 9.05 -14.63
C GLY A 90 8.86 10.53 -14.96
N ASN A 91 8.73 11.37 -13.92
CA ASN A 91 8.61 12.82 -14.09
C ASN A 91 9.92 13.45 -14.57
N TYR A 92 11.05 13.03 -14.01
CA TYR A 92 12.39 13.47 -14.42
C TYR A 92 12.65 13.15 -15.89
N ALA A 93 12.27 11.96 -16.35
CA ALA A 93 12.34 11.56 -17.75
C ALA A 93 11.32 12.25 -18.67
N GLN A 94 10.44 13.10 -18.13
CA GLN A 94 9.39 13.79 -18.87
C GLN A 94 8.50 12.83 -19.67
N LEU A 95 8.11 11.71 -19.04
CA LEU A 95 7.07 10.85 -19.60
C LEU A 95 5.76 11.64 -19.77
N ASP A 96 4.97 11.28 -20.78
CA ASP A 96 3.71 11.96 -21.04
C ASP A 96 2.73 11.78 -19.87
N THR A 97 1.84 12.77 -19.70
CA THR A 97 0.87 12.80 -18.60
C THR A 97 -0.02 11.56 -18.53
N ALA A 98 -0.42 11.00 -19.68
CA ALA A 98 -1.27 9.81 -19.70
C ALA A 98 -0.52 8.60 -19.15
N THR A 99 0.74 8.41 -19.53
CA THR A 99 1.63 7.38 -18.98
C THR A 99 1.84 7.55 -17.48
N LEU A 100 2.19 8.77 -17.02
CA LEU A 100 2.42 9.06 -15.61
C LEU A 100 1.17 8.76 -14.76
N ASN A 101 0.00 9.20 -15.22
CA ASN A 101 -1.27 8.97 -14.55
C ASN A 101 -1.65 7.48 -14.54
N HIS A 102 -1.52 6.79 -15.68
CA HIS A 102 -1.83 5.37 -15.77
C HIS A 102 -0.99 4.54 -14.81
N LEU A 103 0.32 4.78 -14.79
CA LEU A 103 1.23 4.00 -13.94
C LEU A 103 1.03 4.30 -12.45
N SER A 104 0.88 5.58 -12.09
CA SER A 104 0.71 5.98 -10.69
C SER A 104 -0.64 5.59 -10.11
N LEU A 105 -1.74 5.81 -10.83
CA LEU A 105 -3.08 5.42 -10.41
C LEU A 105 -3.26 3.90 -10.43
N GLY A 106 -2.67 3.22 -11.42
CA GLY A 106 -2.66 1.76 -11.49
C GLY A 106 -1.94 1.14 -10.30
N TYR A 107 -0.79 1.70 -9.89
CA TYR A 107 -0.13 1.30 -8.65
C TYR A 107 -1.06 1.45 -7.43
N LEU A 108 -1.72 2.60 -7.27
CA LEU A 108 -2.65 2.82 -6.15
C LEU A 108 -3.78 1.80 -6.11
N PHE A 109 -4.37 1.52 -7.28
CA PHE A 109 -5.45 0.54 -7.40
C PHE A 109 -4.98 -0.85 -6.95
N TRP A 110 -3.85 -1.33 -7.49
CA TRP A 110 -3.33 -2.65 -7.12
C TRP A 110 -2.83 -2.71 -5.68
N ARG A 111 -2.29 -1.61 -5.14
CA ARG A 111 -1.93 -1.49 -3.72
C ARG A 111 -3.15 -1.60 -2.82
N ALA A 112 -4.25 -0.94 -3.16
CA ALA A 112 -5.50 -1.05 -2.42
C ALA A 112 -6.07 -2.48 -2.50
N ALA A 113 -6.10 -3.08 -3.69
CA ALA A 113 -6.53 -4.47 -3.89
C ALA A 113 -5.65 -5.46 -3.09
N TYR A 114 -4.33 -5.28 -3.11
CA TYR A 114 -3.39 -6.06 -2.33
C TYR A 114 -3.71 -5.98 -0.84
N THR A 115 -3.88 -4.77 -0.32
CA THR A 115 -4.17 -4.50 1.09
C THR A 115 -5.48 -5.15 1.53
N LEU A 116 -6.55 -5.00 0.75
CA LEU A 116 -7.83 -5.66 1.02
C LEU A 116 -7.71 -7.18 0.98
N SER A 117 -7.00 -7.72 -0.01
CA SER A 117 -6.75 -9.17 -0.09
C SER A 117 -6.01 -9.69 1.13
N TYR A 118 -5.04 -8.92 1.64
CA TYR A 118 -4.25 -9.26 2.82
C TYR A 118 -5.14 -9.37 4.06
N ILE A 119 -6.03 -8.40 4.26
CA ILE A 119 -6.89 -8.33 5.46
C ILE A 119 -8.00 -9.38 5.41
N CYS A 120 -8.69 -9.50 4.27
CA CYS A 120 -9.92 -10.27 4.13
C CYS A 120 -9.70 -11.75 3.84
N ILE A 121 -8.62 -12.14 3.16
CA ILE A 121 -8.38 -13.54 2.80
C ILE A 121 -7.76 -14.30 3.98
N GLN A 122 -8.52 -15.26 4.52
CA GLN A 122 -8.07 -16.15 5.59
C GLN A 122 -7.57 -17.50 5.05
N ASN A 123 -8.12 -17.93 3.91
CA ASN A 123 -7.86 -19.25 3.35
C ASN A 123 -6.47 -19.31 2.70
N ARG A 124 -5.68 -20.31 3.07
CA ARG A 124 -4.32 -20.53 2.55
C ARG A 124 -4.27 -20.68 1.03
N ARG A 125 -5.25 -21.36 0.40
CA ARG A 125 -5.30 -21.52 -1.06
C ARG A 125 -5.58 -20.18 -1.76
N LEU A 126 -6.49 -19.38 -1.21
CA LEU A 126 -6.80 -18.05 -1.75
C LEU A 126 -5.69 -17.03 -1.49
N SER A 127 -4.77 -17.26 -0.54
CA SER A 127 -3.67 -16.35 -0.26
C SER A 127 -2.68 -16.19 -1.43
N TRP A 128 -2.70 -17.08 -2.44
CA TRP A 128 -1.92 -16.91 -3.67
C TRP A 128 -2.40 -15.71 -4.51
N ILE A 129 -3.66 -15.29 -4.35
CA ILE A 129 -4.20 -14.07 -4.98
C ILE A 129 -3.38 -12.85 -4.53
N ARG A 130 -3.00 -12.79 -3.26
CA ARG A 130 -2.15 -11.72 -2.72
C ARG A 130 -0.80 -11.67 -3.44
N THR A 131 -0.18 -12.82 -3.68
CA THR A 131 1.09 -12.89 -4.41
C THR A 131 0.91 -12.42 -5.85
N ALA A 132 -0.14 -12.85 -6.53
CA ALA A 132 -0.41 -12.41 -7.91
C ALA A 132 -0.60 -10.88 -7.99
N ILE A 133 -1.41 -10.30 -7.10
CA ILE A 133 -1.63 -8.84 -7.04
C ILE A 133 -0.33 -8.10 -6.72
N TRP A 134 0.51 -8.65 -5.84
CA TRP A 134 1.82 -8.07 -5.53
C TRP A 134 2.71 -7.99 -6.76
N GLN A 135 2.78 -9.07 -7.54
CA GLN A 135 3.59 -9.06 -8.77
C GLN A 135 3.06 -8.05 -9.78
N ILE A 136 1.74 -7.92 -9.93
CA ILE A 136 1.15 -6.88 -10.78
C ILE A 136 1.56 -5.48 -10.26
N THR A 137 1.48 -5.23 -8.96
CA THR A 137 1.94 -3.96 -8.35
C THR A 137 3.42 -3.70 -8.68
N GLY A 138 4.27 -4.72 -8.60
CA GLY A 138 5.69 -4.66 -8.97
C GLY A 138 5.92 -4.34 -10.46
N ILE A 139 5.08 -4.86 -11.36
CA ILE A 139 5.13 -4.53 -12.79
C ILE A 139 4.91 -3.02 -12.99
N TYR A 140 3.93 -2.41 -12.32
CA TYR A 140 3.71 -0.96 -12.42
C TYR A 140 4.94 -0.14 -11.97
N LEU A 141 5.61 -0.57 -10.90
CA LEU A 141 6.87 0.05 -10.44
C LEU A 141 7.99 -0.11 -11.49
N ALA A 142 8.19 -1.31 -12.02
CA ALA A 142 9.20 -1.58 -13.04
C ALA A 142 8.94 -0.78 -14.32
N MET A 143 7.69 -0.64 -14.74
CA MET A 143 7.31 0.09 -15.95
C MET A 143 7.64 1.58 -15.88
N PHE A 144 7.60 2.20 -14.70
CA PHE A 144 8.11 3.57 -14.53
C PHE A 144 9.58 3.67 -14.93
N TRP A 145 10.41 2.80 -14.37
CA TRP A 145 11.86 2.80 -14.61
C TRP A 145 12.21 2.42 -16.05
N ILE A 146 11.55 1.39 -16.60
CA ILE A 146 11.79 0.95 -17.99
C ILE A 146 11.44 2.06 -18.97
N LYS A 147 10.27 2.70 -18.81
CA LYS A 147 9.86 3.80 -19.71
C LYS A 147 10.72 5.04 -19.52
N ALA A 148 11.08 5.38 -18.29
CA ALA A 148 11.98 6.51 -18.01
C ALA A 148 13.36 6.30 -18.65
N GLY A 149 13.95 5.10 -18.48
CA GLY A 149 15.22 4.74 -19.10
C GLY A 149 15.16 4.79 -20.63
N GLY A 150 14.12 4.22 -21.23
CA GLY A 150 13.94 4.25 -22.69
C GLY A 150 13.68 5.64 -23.28
N LYS A 151 13.24 6.62 -22.47
CA LYS A 151 13.03 8.01 -22.88
C LYS A 151 14.30 8.86 -22.77
N LEU A 152 15.21 8.49 -21.87
CA LEU A 152 16.46 9.21 -21.58
C LEU A 152 17.68 8.66 -22.30
N ALA A 153 17.61 7.43 -22.82
CA ALA A 153 18.64 6.82 -23.67
C ALA A 153 18.60 7.41 -25.09
#